data_AF-A0A835LYM3-F1
#
_entry.id   AF-A0A835LYM3-F1
#
_cell.length_a   1.000
_cell.length_b   1.000
_cell.length_c   1.000
_cell.angle_alpha   90.00
_cell.angle_beta   90.00
_cell.angle_gamma   90.00
#
_symmetry.space_group_name_H-M   'P 1'
#
loop_
_entity.id
_entity.type
_entity.pdbx_description
1 polymer ?
#
loop_
_entity_poly.entity_id
_entity_poly.type
_entity_poly.pdbx_seq_one_letter_code
_entity_poly.pdbx_strand_id
1 'polypeptide(L)'
;MFALIFPDFLLVIRRHHSLLHFRYHVPRSWVHSGENLLVLHEEIGGDPSKISILTRTDQEICSLVSEFDPPAVDSWKPNSEVMSAIPEVRLSCEQGRHVSSINFASFGTPTGQCGKLSHGLCYAQNVLQIVQEVRISLTR
;
A
#
# COMPACT_ATOMS: atom_id res chain seq x y z
N MET A 1 11.34 15.30 -4.19
CA MET A 1 11.29 14.50 -2.96
C MET A 1 10.23 13.44 -3.12
N PHE A 2 10.65 12.18 -3.05
CA PHE A 2 9.81 11.00 -3.29
C PHE A 2 9.07 10.62 -2.01
N ALA A 3 7.79 10.27 -2.13
CA ALA A 3 6.95 9.86 -1.01
C ALA A 3 6.85 8.32 -0.98
N LEU A 4 7.13 7.75 0.19
CA LEU A 4 7.07 6.31 0.47
C LEU A 4 5.63 5.86 0.76
N ILE A 5 5.32 4.64 0.35
CA ILE A 5 3.98 4.04 0.33
C ILE A 5 3.65 3.45 1.69
N PHE A 6 2.53 3.83 2.32
CA PHE A 6 1.97 3.11 3.48
C PHE A 6 0.44 3.18 3.53
N PRO A 7 -0.30 2.08 3.78
CA PRO A 7 -1.76 2.02 3.61
C PRO A 7 -2.49 2.55 4.84
N ASP A 8 -3.53 3.41 4.68
CA ASP A 8 -4.84 3.37 5.43
C ASP A 8 -5.78 4.59 5.28
N PHE A 9 -5.31 5.77 4.85
CA PHE A 9 -6.14 6.91 4.40
C PHE A 9 -5.72 7.32 3.00
N LEU A 10 -6.56 8.05 2.26
CA LEU A 10 -6.19 8.56 0.94
C LEU A 10 -6.14 10.08 0.96
N LEU A 11 -4.95 10.65 0.92
CA LEU A 11 -4.74 12.05 0.61
C LEU A 11 -4.81 12.22 -0.90
N VAL A 12 -5.78 12.99 -1.38
CA VAL A 12 -5.91 13.34 -2.79
C VAL A 12 -5.41 14.75 -2.99
N ILE A 13 -4.33 14.90 -3.74
CA ILE A 13 -3.77 16.19 -4.11
C ILE A 13 -4.25 16.51 -5.53
N ARG A 14 -5.12 17.52 -5.67
CA ARG A 14 -5.55 18.02 -6.99
C ARG A 14 -4.69 19.19 -7.42
N ARG A 15 -4.07 19.12 -8.60
CA ARG A 15 -3.39 20.28 -9.21
C ARG A 15 -4.36 21.14 -10.01
N HIS A 16 -4.18 22.46 -9.93
CA HIS A 16 -5.03 23.48 -10.57
C HIS A 16 -5.12 23.35 -12.11
N HIS A 17 -4.11 22.78 -12.77
CA HIS A 17 -4.01 22.71 -14.24
C HIS A 17 -3.88 21.29 -14.81
N SER A 18 -4.11 20.24 -14.02
CA SER A 18 -3.97 18.86 -14.49
C SER A 18 -5.16 18.00 -14.08
N LEU A 19 -5.65 17.17 -15.00
CA LEU A 19 -6.63 16.12 -14.72
C LEU A 19 -6.02 14.93 -13.95
N LEU A 20 -4.69 14.92 -13.77
CA LEU A 20 -3.99 13.93 -12.96
C LEU A 20 -4.25 14.16 -11.48
N HIS A 21 -4.83 13.13 -10.85
CA HIS A 21 -5.03 13.07 -9.41
C HIS A 21 -3.90 12.26 -8.79
N PHE A 22 -3.14 12.88 -7.89
CA PHE A 22 -2.15 12.15 -7.08
C PHE A 22 -2.84 11.65 -5.81
N ARG A 23 -2.76 10.35 -5.60
CA ARG A 23 -3.36 9.62 -4.48
C ARG A 23 -2.22 9.13 -3.60
N TYR A 24 -2.17 9.63 -2.37
CA TYR A 24 -1.18 9.23 -1.39
C TYR A 24 -1.84 8.51 -0.23
N HIS A 25 -1.29 7.37 0.19
CA HIS A 25 -1.82 6.65 1.33
C HIS A 25 -1.16 7.08 2.64
N VAL A 26 -1.95 7.41 3.67
CA VAL A 26 -1.45 7.71 5.03
C VAL A 26 -1.74 6.52 5.93
N PRO A 27 -0.76 5.90 6.58
CA PRO A 27 -1.00 4.72 7.39
C PRO A 27 -1.64 5.01 8.73
N ARG A 28 -2.47 4.09 9.21
CA ARG A 28 -3.27 4.31 10.42
C ARG A 28 -2.42 4.33 11.66
N SER A 29 -1.27 3.64 11.64
CA SER A 29 -0.28 3.71 12.70
C SER A 29 0.27 5.13 12.93
N TRP A 30 0.15 6.03 11.95
CA TRP A 30 0.53 7.45 12.08
C TRP A 30 -0.62 8.32 12.56
N VAL A 31 -1.84 7.79 12.64
CA VAL A 31 -3.03 8.55 13.03
C VAL A 31 -3.43 8.16 14.46
N HIS A 32 -3.31 9.11 15.37
CA HIS A 32 -3.69 8.94 16.77
C HIS A 32 -5.18 9.25 16.97
N SER A 33 -5.76 8.71 18.04
CA SER A 33 -7.08 9.12 18.50
C SER A 33 -7.05 10.60 18.91
N GLY A 34 -7.88 11.43 18.27
CA GLY A 34 -7.96 12.87 18.55
C GLY A 34 -7.46 13.73 17.39
N GLU A 35 -6.74 14.81 17.72
CA GLU A 35 -6.23 15.76 16.75
C GLU A 35 -4.88 15.30 16.19
N ASN A 36 -4.76 15.34 14.86
CA ASN A 36 -3.54 15.00 14.14
C ASN A 36 -3.11 16.19 13.28
N LEU A 37 -1.82 16.52 13.30
CA LEU A 37 -1.25 17.57 12.46
C LEU A 37 -0.58 16.95 11.23
N LEU A 38 -1.08 17.28 10.04
CA LEU A 38 -0.46 16.91 8.77
C LEU A 38 0.39 18.07 8.24
N VAL A 39 1.70 17.85 8.08
CA VAL A 39 2.62 18.82 7.48
C VAL A 39 2.96 18.38 6.06
N LEU A 40 2.66 19.23 5.09
CA LEU A 40 2.89 19.00 3.67
C LEU A 40 3.96 19.94 3.16
N HIS A 41 4.99 19.38 2.53
CA HIS A 41 6.03 20.15 1.85
C HIS A 41 5.75 20.14 0.35
N GLU A 42 5.45 21.30 -0.19
CA GLU A 42 5.13 21.51 -1.60
C GLU A 42 6.42 21.91 -2.32
N GLU A 43 6.95 21.03 -3.17
CA GLU A 43 8.24 21.24 -3.85
C GLU A 43 8.12 21.74 -5.30
N ILE A 44 6.95 21.64 -5.96
CA ILE A 44 6.85 21.75 -7.43
C ILE A 44 5.70 22.69 -7.87
N GLY A 45 5.27 23.63 -7.02
CA GLY A 45 4.12 24.50 -7.26
C GLY A 45 2.76 23.76 -7.19
N GLY A 46 1.84 24.25 -6.35
CA GLY A 46 0.47 23.73 -6.23
C GLY A 46 -0.46 24.65 -5.44
N ASP A 47 -1.75 24.30 -5.38
CA ASP A 47 -2.75 25.01 -4.55
C ASP A 47 -3.15 24.10 -3.36
N PRO A 48 -2.65 24.39 -2.14
CA PRO A 48 -2.93 23.58 -0.96
C PRO A 48 -4.42 23.51 -0.60
N SER A 49 -5.22 24.50 -0.98
CA SER A 49 -6.66 24.53 -0.68
C SER A 49 -7.44 23.43 -1.43
N LYS A 50 -6.85 22.85 -2.47
CA LYS A 50 -7.45 21.77 -3.28
C LYS A 50 -7.09 20.37 -2.80
N ILE A 51 -6.38 20.25 -1.68
CA ILE A 51 -6.09 18.97 -1.04
C ILE A 51 -7.32 18.50 -0.29
N SER A 52 -7.72 17.25 -0.52
CA SER A 52 -8.83 16.62 0.21
C SER A 52 -8.38 15.34 0.89
N ILE A 53 -8.80 15.15 2.13
CA ILE A 53 -8.59 13.92 2.88
C ILE A 53 -9.84 13.06 2.73
N LEU A 54 -9.66 11.83 2.27
CA LEU A 54 -10.74 10.87 2.12
C LEU A 54 -10.48 9.65 3.00
N THR A 55 -11.52 9.23 3.72
CA THR A 55 -11.55 7.93 4.38
C THR A 55 -11.78 6.86 3.33
N ARG A 56 -10.88 5.90 3.22
CA ARG A 56 -11.04 4.79 2.28
C ARG A 56 -11.87 3.69 2.93
N THR A 57 -13.00 3.34 2.31
CA THR A 57 -13.89 2.26 2.76
C THR A 57 -13.75 0.97 1.95
N ASP A 58 -12.78 0.92 1.03
CA ASP A 58 -12.68 -0.11 0.01
C ASP A 58 -12.68 -1.53 0.58
N GLN A 59 -13.44 -2.41 -0.08
CA GLN A 59 -13.60 -3.84 0.25
C GLN A 59 -12.47 -4.71 -0.34
N GLU A 60 -11.61 -4.13 -1.18
CA GLU A 60 -10.55 -4.86 -1.88
C GLU A 60 -9.20 -4.18 -1.60
N ILE A 61 -8.23 -4.99 -1.17
CA ILE A 61 -6.87 -4.55 -0.83
C ILE A 61 -5.93 -5.26 -1.79
N CYS A 62 -5.01 -4.51 -2.37
CA CYS A 62 -3.94 -5.04 -3.20
C CYS A 62 -2.58 -4.58 -2.65
N SER A 63 -1.55 -5.36 -2.95
CA SER A 63 -0.16 -5.00 -2.68
C SER A 63 0.68 -5.47 -3.85
N LEU A 64 1.68 -4.67 -4.21
CA LEU A 64 2.70 -5.00 -5.19
C LEU A 64 4.04 -4.72 -4.51
N VAL A 65 4.89 -5.74 -4.46
CA VAL A 65 6.21 -5.68 -3.84
C VAL A 65 7.22 -6.25 -4.82
N SER A 66 8.33 -5.54 -4.98
CA SER A 66 9.50 -5.93 -5.77
C SER A 66 10.61 -6.44 -4.85
N GLU A 67 11.48 -7.31 -5.37
CA GLU A 67 12.70 -7.74 -4.69
C GLU A 67 13.66 -6.58 -4.33
N PHE A 68 13.49 -5.42 -4.97
CA PHE A 68 14.28 -4.21 -4.71
C PHE A 68 13.61 -3.27 -3.71
N ASP A 69 12.40 -3.58 -3.23
CA ASP A 69 11.74 -2.76 -2.23
C ASP A 69 12.45 -2.86 -0.88
N PRO A 70 12.44 -1.78 -0.08
CA PRO A 70 12.97 -1.82 1.27
C PRO A 70 12.12 -2.75 2.16
N PRO A 71 12.68 -3.24 3.27
CA PRO A 71 11.93 -4.03 4.23
C PRO A 71 10.84 -3.18 4.91
N ALA A 72 9.89 -3.86 5.56
CA ALA A 72 8.78 -3.20 6.26
C ALA A 72 9.29 -2.16 7.29
N VAL A 73 8.64 -1.00 7.38
CA VAL A 73 9.16 0.15 8.16
C VAL A 73 9.29 -0.11 9.65
N ASP A 74 8.45 -0.98 10.21
CA ASP A 74 8.55 -1.39 11.61
C ASP A 74 9.84 -2.17 11.92
N SER A 75 10.51 -2.71 10.90
CA SER A 75 11.83 -3.34 11.03
C SER A 75 12.99 -2.35 11.02
N TRP A 76 12.76 -1.07 10.69
CA TRP A 76 13.83 -0.10 10.52
C TRP A 76 14.38 0.32 11.88
N LYS A 77 15.69 0.14 12.06
CA LYS A 77 16.41 0.60 13.25
C LYS A 77 17.17 1.89 12.94
N PRO A 78 17.03 2.94 13.77
CA PRO A 78 17.82 4.15 13.58
C PRO A 78 19.32 3.82 13.67
N ASN A 79 20.11 4.38 12.76
CA ASN A 79 21.56 4.20 12.65
C ASN A 79 22.05 2.76 12.36
N SER A 80 21.16 1.90 11.88
CA SER A 80 21.54 0.61 11.29
C SER A 80 21.59 0.76 9.78
N GLU A 81 22.59 0.17 9.13
CA GLU A 81 22.46 -0.13 7.71
C GLU A 81 21.18 -0.96 7.55
N VAL A 82 20.36 -0.59 6.55
CA VAL A 82 19.22 -1.40 6.13
C VAL A 82 19.82 -2.70 5.63
N MET A 83 20.00 -3.66 6.53
CA MET A 83 20.40 -5.01 6.18
C MET A 83 19.46 -5.46 5.07
N SER A 84 20.01 -6.05 4.00
CA SER A 84 19.27 -6.66 2.90
C SER A 84 18.25 -7.66 3.45
N ALA A 85 17.10 -7.14 3.84
CA ALA A 85 16.01 -7.86 4.41
C ALA A 85 15.01 -8.09 3.30
N ILE A 86 14.43 -9.28 3.32
CA ILE A 86 13.50 -9.74 2.29
C ILE A 86 12.30 -8.79 2.33
N PRO A 87 11.91 -8.17 1.21
CA PRO A 87 10.72 -7.34 1.19
C PRO A 87 9.49 -8.20 1.43
N GLU A 88 8.59 -7.72 2.28
CA GLU A 88 7.43 -8.46 2.76
C GLU A 88 6.12 -7.80 2.37
N VAL A 89 5.14 -8.61 2.00
CA VAL A 89 3.75 -8.17 1.86
C VAL A 89 3.01 -8.50 3.15
N ARG A 90 2.46 -7.48 3.82
CA ARG A 90 1.59 -7.65 4.99
C ARG A 90 0.19 -7.15 4.67
N LEU A 91 -0.79 -8.04 4.76
CA LEU A 91 -2.20 -7.72 4.61
C LEU A 91 -2.87 -7.85 5.96
N SER A 92 -3.43 -6.74 6.45
CA SER A 92 -4.20 -6.69 7.68
C SER A 92 -5.56 -6.08 7.42
N CYS A 93 -6.59 -6.57 8.11
CA CYS A 93 -7.90 -5.96 8.16
C CYS A 93 -8.08 -5.19 9.47
N GLU A 94 -9.00 -4.23 9.46
CA GLU A 94 -9.44 -3.54 10.68
C GLU A 94 -10.07 -4.54 11.68
N GLN A 95 -10.09 -4.20 12.97
CA GLN A 95 -10.75 -5.04 13.98
C GLN A 95 -12.18 -5.44 13.56
N GLY A 96 -12.49 -6.73 13.69
CA GLY A 96 -13.80 -7.29 13.31
C GLY A 96 -13.97 -7.56 11.81
N ARG A 97 -13.00 -7.15 10.98
CA ARG A 97 -12.96 -7.50 9.55
C ARG A 97 -11.93 -8.61 9.34
N HIS A 98 -12.25 -9.51 8.44
CA HIS A 98 -11.33 -10.54 7.98
C HIS A 98 -11.30 -10.48 6.47
N VAL A 99 -10.18 -10.90 5.89
CA VAL A 99 -10.13 -11.03 4.45
C VAL A 99 -11.05 -12.20 4.09
N SER A 100 -11.97 -12.03 3.13
CA SER A 100 -12.96 -13.05 2.72
C SER A 100 -12.49 -13.95 1.57
N SER A 101 -11.90 -13.37 0.51
CA SER A 101 -11.28 -14.10 -0.60
C SER A 101 -9.90 -13.54 -1.00
N ILE A 102 -9.18 -14.26 -1.85
CA ILE A 102 -8.03 -13.72 -2.62
C ILE A 102 -8.42 -13.84 -4.09
N ASN A 103 -8.58 -12.70 -4.75
CA ASN A 103 -9.06 -12.65 -6.14
C ASN A 103 -7.93 -12.88 -7.15
N PHE A 104 -6.69 -12.52 -6.79
CA PHE A 104 -5.52 -12.64 -7.65
C PHE A 104 -4.23 -12.73 -6.82
N ALA A 105 -3.27 -13.55 -7.27
CA ALA A 105 -1.90 -13.56 -6.77
C ALA A 105 -0.96 -14.02 -7.89
N SER A 106 0.20 -13.39 -7.99
CA SER A 106 1.22 -13.72 -9.00
C SER A 106 2.61 -13.40 -8.46
N PHE A 107 3.58 -14.21 -8.85
CA PHE A 107 5.00 -13.95 -8.59
C PHE A 107 5.74 -13.89 -9.94
N GLY A 108 6.46 -12.81 -10.21
CA GLY A 108 7.05 -12.51 -11.51
C GLY A 108 6.76 -11.07 -11.95
N THR A 109 6.29 -10.87 -13.17
CA THR A 109 6.04 -9.56 -13.76
C THR A 109 4.54 -9.31 -13.97
N PRO A 110 3.72 -9.10 -12.91
CA PRO A 110 2.30 -8.78 -13.08
C PRO A 110 2.11 -7.41 -13.76
N THR A 111 0.98 -7.24 -14.44
CA THR A 111 0.64 -5.99 -15.13
C THR A 111 -0.76 -5.52 -14.75
N GLY A 112 -1.09 -4.26 -15.06
CA GLY A 112 -2.39 -3.66 -14.77
C GLY A 112 -2.39 -2.79 -13.52
N GLN A 113 -3.58 -2.57 -12.97
CA GLN A 113 -3.80 -1.74 -11.79
C GLN A 113 -4.49 -2.55 -10.70
N CYS A 114 -4.42 -2.07 -9.45
CA CYS A 114 -5.16 -2.64 -8.32
C CYS A 114 -6.64 -2.92 -8.68
N GLY A 115 -7.11 -4.15 -8.40
CA GLY A 115 -8.45 -4.63 -8.78
C GLY A 115 -8.58 -5.13 -10.23
N LYS A 116 -7.57 -4.90 -11.08
CA LYS A 116 -7.48 -5.39 -12.48
C LYS A 116 -6.05 -5.83 -12.80
N LEU A 117 -5.43 -6.56 -11.88
CA LEU A 117 -4.11 -7.15 -12.10
C LEU A 117 -4.23 -8.40 -12.97
N SER A 118 -3.24 -8.63 -13.81
CA SER A 118 -3.12 -9.83 -14.65
C SER A 118 -1.68 -10.33 -14.64
N HIS A 119 -1.50 -11.60 -15.00
CA HIS A 119 -0.18 -12.16 -15.26
C HIS A 119 0.49 -11.43 -16.44
N GLY A 120 1.79 -11.19 -16.35
CA GLY A 120 2.59 -10.73 -17.49
C GLY A 120 3.39 -11.87 -18.11
N LEU A 121 4.53 -11.51 -18.72
CA LEU A 121 5.34 -12.44 -19.51
C LEU A 121 6.05 -13.50 -18.65
N CYS A 122 6.47 -13.13 -17.44
CA CYS A 122 7.05 -14.05 -16.46
C CYS A 122 6.09 -14.21 -15.29
N TYR A 123 5.65 -15.44 -15.03
CA TYR A 123 4.87 -15.75 -13.84
C TYR A 123 5.07 -17.18 -13.37
N ALA A 124 5.07 -17.39 -12.06
CA ALA A 124 5.02 -18.72 -11.47
C ALA A 124 3.58 -19.28 -11.48
N GLN A 125 3.46 -20.59 -11.72
CA GLN A 125 2.18 -21.30 -11.68
C GLN A 125 1.75 -21.57 -10.24
N ASN A 126 0.44 -21.75 -10.01
CA ASN A 126 -0.17 -22.15 -8.73
C ASN A 126 0.05 -21.18 -7.55
N VAL A 127 0.57 -19.97 -7.79
CA VAL A 127 0.79 -18.96 -6.73
C VAL A 127 -0.49 -18.66 -5.96
N LEU A 128 -1.62 -18.53 -6.66
CA LEU A 128 -2.92 -18.28 -6.02
C LEU A 128 -3.31 -19.39 -5.02
N GLN A 129 -3.11 -20.66 -5.39
CA GLN A 129 -3.42 -21.79 -4.51
C GLN A 129 -2.55 -21.77 -3.25
N ILE A 130 -1.23 -21.56 -3.42
CA ILE A 130 -0.28 -21.49 -2.30
C ILE A 130 -0.67 -20.37 -1.32
N VAL A 131 -0.98 -19.17 -1.82
CA VAL A 131 -1.34 -18.03 -0.95
C VAL A 131 -2.69 -18.28 -0.25
N GLN A 132 -3.65 -18.93 -0.92
CA GLN A 132 -4.92 -19.29 -0.31
C GLN A 132 -4.75 -20.33 0.81
N GLU A 133 -3.83 -21.29 0.68
CA GLU A 133 -3.53 -22.28 1.72
C GLU A 133 -2.92 -21.64 2.98
N VAL A 134 -1.98 -20.71 2.82
CA VAL A 134 -1.33 -19.99 3.94
C VAL A 134 -2.34 -19.19 4.76
N ARG A 135 -3.39 -18.68 4.12
CA ARG A 135 -4.41 -17.91 4.82
C ARG A 135 -5.31 -18.74 5.74
N ILE A 136 -5.54 -20.01 5.40
CA ILE A 136 -6.40 -20.89 6.20
C ILE A 136 -5.75 -21.20 7.56
N SER A 137 -4.42 -21.15 7.66
CA SER A 137 -3.68 -21.48 8.89
C SER A 137 -3.53 -20.33 9.90
N LEU A 138 -3.84 -19.08 9.52
CA LEU A 138 -3.65 -17.89 10.37
C LEU A 138 -4.93 -17.38 11.07
N THR A 139 -6.08 -18.06 10.88
CA THR A 139 -7.40 -17.68 11.46
C THR A 139 -7.87 -18.60 12.60
N ARG A 140 -6.97 -19.03 13.51
CA ARG A 140 -7.38 -19.80 14.70
C ARG A 140 -7.38 -18.96 15.97
#